data_AF-A0A4T0UNU1-F1
#
_entry.id   AF-A0A4T0UNU1-F1
#
_cell.length_a   1.000
_cell.length_b   1.000
_cell.length_c   1.000
_cell.angle_alpha   90.00
_cell.angle_beta   90.00
_cell.angle_gamma   90.00
#
_symmetry.space_group_name_H-M   'P 1'
#
loop_
_entity.id
_entity.type
_entity.pdbx_description
1 polymer ?
#
loop_
_entity_poly.entity_id
_entity_poly.type
_entity_poly.pdbx_seq_one_letter_code
_entity_poly.pdbx_strand_id
1 'polypeptide(L)'
;MFLRWKLAVVTDVGSPAGRDAALRLARVGAGLLCADPDRAAAEEVAREVGALRVQAWTWQADVTVAGDRGWLAARAEDLGGADLLVASGTEAHVADLARRLRLDPEVLEAADPAAAMRHLTDAEPGTAVRLTD
;
A
#
# COMPACT_ATOMS: atom_id res chain seq x y z
N MET A 1 11.99 0.94 13.17
CA MET A 1 11.94 -0.32 12.39
C MET A 1 12.63 -0.14 11.04
N PHE A 2 13.41 -1.11 10.54
CA PHE A 2 13.86 -1.11 9.14
C PHE A 2 12.83 -1.91 8.34
N LEU A 3 12.07 -1.28 7.44
CA LEU A 3 11.15 -1.98 6.53
C LEU A 3 11.87 -2.72 5.39
N ARG A 4 13.18 -2.87 5.50
CA ARG A 4 13.98 -3.66 4.56
C ARG A 4 13.38 -5.07 4.52
N TRP A 5 13.10 -5.55 3.32
CA TRP A 5 12.46 -6.85 3.04
C TRP A 5 10.95 -6.93 3.28
N LYS A 6 10.30 -5.82 3.64
CA LYS A 6 8.84 -5.77 3.76
C LYS A 6 8.20 -5.34 2.45
N LEU A 7 7.09 -5.98 2.09
CA LEU A 7 6.25 -5.55 0.97
C LEU A 7 5.10 -4.68 1.50
N ALA A 8 5.04 -3.43 1.05
CA ALA A 8 3.91 -2.56 1.27
C ALA A 8 3.01 -2.50 0.03
N VAL A 9 1.71 -2.71 0.21
CA VAL A 9 0.71 -2.44 -0.82
C VAL A 9 0.18 -1.04 -0.59
N VAL A 10 0.24 -0.19 -1.62
CA VAL A 10 -0.32 1.17 -1.57
C VAL A 10 -1.39 1.28 -2.66
N THR A 11 -2.63 1.57 -2.28
CA THR A 11 -3.74 1.77 -3.22
C THR A 11 -3.95 3.26 -3.48
N ASP A 12 -4.58 3.61 -4.61
CA ASP A 12 -4.75 5.02 -5.00
C ASP A 12 -3.39 5.74 -4.99
N VAL A 13 -2.35 5.03 -5.44
CA VAL A 13 -0.96 5.46 -5.29
C VAL A 13 -0.62 6.69 -6.14
N GLY A 14 -1.42 6.96 -7.18
CA GLY A 14 -1.32 8.14 -8.04
C GLY A 14 -1.81 9.42 -7.38
N SER A 15 -2.60 9.33 -6.29
CA SER A 15 -3.06 10.51 -5.56
C SER A 15 -1.90 11.18 -4.79
N PRO A 16 -2.01 12.49 -4.45
CA PRO A 16 -0.96 13.17 -3.70
C PRO A 16 -0.62 12.49 -2.37
N ALA A 17 -1.63 11.98 -1.65
CA ALA A 17 -1.44 11.30 -0.37
C ALA A 17 -0.86 9.89 -0.56
N GLY A 18 -1.40 9.11 -1.50
CA GLY A 18 -0.89 7.78 -1.84
C GLY A 18 0.57 7.82 -2.30
N ARG A 19 0.91 8.78 -3.17
CA ARG A 19 2.28 9.00 -3.65
C ARG A 19 3.24 9.39 -2.52
N ASP A 20 2.85 10.32 -1.64
CA ASP A 20 3.71 10.70 -0.50
C ASP A 20 3.93 9.52 0.46
N ALA A 21 2.88 8.76 0.77
CA ALA A 21 2.99 7.54 1.59
C ALA A 21 3.95 6.52 0.95
N ALA A 22 3.80 6.27 -0.36
CA ALA A 22 4.65 5.35 -1.10
C ALA A 22 6.14 5.76 -1.04
N LEU A 23 6.43 7.04 -1.30
CA LEU A 23 7.80 7.56 -1.25
C LEU A 23 8.39 7.51 0.17
N ARG A 24 7.58 7.73 1.22
CA ARG A 24 8.04 7.61 2.61
C ARG A 24 8.38 6.17 2.99
N LEU A 25 7.52 5.21 2.62
CA LEU A 25 7.76 3.78 2.82
C LEU A 25 9.02 3.31 2.10
N ALA A 26 9.22 3.74 0.86
CA ALA A 26 10.41 3.44 0.08
C ALA A 26 11.70 3.99 0.74
N ARG A 27 11.66 5.22 1.27
CA ARG A 27 12.80 5.84 1.97
C ARG A 27 13.24 5.07 3.22
N VAL A 28 12.31 4.37 3.89
CA VAL A 28 12.63 3.52 5.06
C VAL A 28 12.91 2.06 4.67
N GLY A 29 12.93 1.75 3.37
CA GLY A 29 13.44 0.50 2.81
C GLY A 29 12.39 -0.54 2.41
N ALA A 30 11.10 -0.21 2.44
CA ALA A 30 10.05 -1.12 1.97
C ALA A 30 10.11 -1.33 0.46
N GLY A 31 9.87 -2.55 -0.02
CA GLY A 31 9.46 -2.79 -1.39
C GLY A 31 7.97 -2.46 -1.55
N LEU A 32 7.54 -2.04 -2.74
CA LEU A 32 6.18 -1.54 -2.94
C LEU A 32 5.45 -2.25 -4.09
N LEU A 33 4.19 -2.60 -3.84
CA LEU A 33 3.20 -2.85 -4.87
C LEU A 33 2.29 -1.62 -5.00
N CYS A 34 2.53 -0.83 -6.04
CA CYS A 34 1.79 0.38 -6.36
C CYS A 34 0.51 0.01 -7.12
N ALA A 35 -0.66 0.24 -6.50
CA ALA A 35 -1.96 -0.06 -7.08
C ALA A 35 -2.77 1.22 -7.34
N ASP A 36 -3.32 1.33 -8.55
CA ASP A 36 -4.14 2.48 -8.97
C ASP A 36 -5.08 2.11 -10.12
N PRO A 37 -6.28 2.72 -10.23
CA PRO A 37 -7.10 2.60 -11.44
C PRO A 37 -6.40 3.15 -12.69
N ASP A 38 -5.60 4.22 -12.55
CA ASP A 38 -4.75 4.76 -13.59
C ASP A 38 -3.39 4.05 -13.58
N ARG A 39 -3.24 3.13 -14.53
CA ARG A 39 -1.99 2.37 -14.72
C ARG A 39 -0.78 3.28 -14.92
N ALA A 40 -0.90 4.38 -15.65
CA ALA A 40 0.23 5.27 -15.91
C ALA A 40 0.68 5.99 -14.63
N ALA A 41 -0.27 6.38 -13.78
CA ALA A 41 0.03 6.95 -12.47
C ALA A 41 0.78 5.95 -11.57
N ALA A 42 0.33 4.68 -11.52
CA ALA A 42 1.01 3.63 -10.78
C ALA A 42 2.45 3.38 -11.28
N GLU A 43 2.64 3.33 -12.61
CA GLU A 43 3.95 3.16 -13.25
C GLU A 43 4.90 4.31 -12.95
N GLU A 44 4.41 5.54 -12.98
CA GLU A 44 5.22 6.71 -12.65
C GLU A 44 5.67 6.69 -11.19
N VAL A 45 4.77 6.39 -10.24
CA VAL A 45 5.16 6.32 -8.82
C VAL A 45 6.10 5.15 -8.56
N ALA A 46 5.88 3.98 -9.17
CA ALA A 46 6.80 2.85 -9.06
C ALA A 46 8.20 3.18 -9.58
N ARG A 47 8.32 3.98 -10.65
CA ARG A 47 9.61 4.46 -11.17
C ARG A 47 10.32 5.36 -10.15
N GLU A 48 9.59 6.27 -9.51
CA GLU A 48 10.14 7.14 -8.47
C GLU A 48 10.59 6.36 -7.23
N VAL A 49 9.79 5.38 -6.81
CA VAL A 49 10.12 4.45 -5.73
C VAL A 49 11.38 3.65 -6.08
N GLY A 50 11.47 3.11 -7.29
CA GLY A 50 12.65 2.39 -7.76
C GLY A 50 13.94 3.22 -7.75
N ALA A 51 13.83 4.54 -7.98
CA ALA A 51 14.98 5.45 -7.87
C ALA A 51 15.54 5.55 -6.43
N LEU A 52 14.77 5.12 -5.42
CA LEU A 52 15.21 5.01 -4.02
C LEU A 52 15.91 3.68 -3.70
N ARG A 53 16.20 2.86 -4.72
CA ARG A 53 16.90 1.55 -4.60
C ARG A 53 16.15 0.49 -3.80
N VAL A 54 14.82 0.55 -3.81
CA VAL A 54 13.94 -0.52 -3.35
C VAL A 54 13.22 -1.15 -4.55
N GLN A 55 12.66 -2.35 -4.36
CA GLN A 55 11.85 -2.98 -5.41
C GLN A 55 10.49 -2.31 -5.53
N ALA A 56 10.01 -2.15 -6.75
CA ALA A 56 8.70 -1.57 -7.03
C ALA A 56 8.00 -2.40 -8.12
N TRP A 57 6.74 -2.71 -7.88
CA TRP A 57 5.84 -3.38 -8.81
C TRP A 57 4.59 -2.54 -8.97
N THR A 58 3.89 -2.73 -10.08
CA THR A 58 2.63 -2.07 -10.35
C THR A 58 1.51 -3.07 -10.55
N TRP A 59 0.30 -2.65 -10.22
CA TRP A 59 -0.92 -3.36 -10.57
C TRP A 59 -2.04 -2.36 -10.84
N GLN A 60 -2.76 -2.52 -11.96
CA GLN A 60 -3.94 -1.71 -12.20
C GLN A 60 -5.11 -2.30 -11.42
N ALA A 61 -5.67 -1.53 -10.48
CA ALA A 61 -6.82 -1.97 -9.68
C ALA A 61 -7.68 -0.80 -9.22
N ASP A 62 -8.99 -0.94 -9.40
CA ASP A 62 -10.00 -0.16 -8.71
C ASP A 62 -10.45 -0.90 -7.45
N VAL A 63 -10.05 -0.41 -6.28
CA VAL A 63 -10.39 -1.04 -4.98
C VAL A 63 -11.88 -0.99 -4.65
N THR A 64 -12.70 -0.22 -5.37
CA THR A 64 -14.15 -0.28 -5.26
C THR A 64 -14.74 -1.53 -5.93
N VAL A 65 -14.02 -2.12 -6.88
CA VAL A 65 -14.38 -3.36 -7.58
C VAL A 65 -13.88 -4.57 -6.78
N ALA A 66 -14.79 -5.45 -6.37
CA ALA A 66 -14.44 -6.63 -5.56
C ALA A 66 -13.50 -7.60 -6.28
N GLY A 67 -13.63 -7.73 -7.60
CA GLY A 67 -12.73 -8.55 -8.42
C GLY A 67 -11.28 -8.03 -8.37
N ASP A 68 -11.11 -6.72 -8.52
CA ASP A 68 -9.80 -6.07 -8.50
C ASP A 68 -9.11 -6.20 -7.15
N ARG A 69 -9.83 -6.09 -6.03
CA ARG A 69 -9.27 -6.40 -4.70
C ARG A 69 -8.77 -7.83 -4.60
N GLY A 70 -9.48 -8.78 -5.22
CA GLY A 70 -9.06 -10.18 -5.30
C GLY A 70 -7.78 -10.35 -6.11
N TRP A 71 -7.71 -9.74 -7.29
CA TRP A 71 -6.53 -9.79 -8.15
C TRP A 71 -5.31 -9.09 -7.56
N LEU A 72 -5.51 -7.95 -6.90
CA LEU A 72 -4.45 -7.24 -6.20
C LEU A 72 -3.86 -8.07 -5.07
N ALA A 73 -4.71 -8.75 -4.28
CA ALA A 73 -4.24 -9.64 -3.23
C ALA A 73 -3.50 -10.86 -3.77
N ALA A 74 -3.99 -11.48 -4.84
CA ALA A 74 -3.28 -12.55 -5.53
C ALA A 74 -1.91 -12.07 -6.06
N ARG A 75 -1.85 -10.85 -6.59
CA ARG A 75 -0.59 -10.27 -7.05
C ARG A 75 0.40 -10.04 -5.90
N ALA A 76 -0.07 -9.62 -4.73
CA ALA A 76 0.78 -9.51 -3.56
C ALA A 76 1.31 -10.88 -3.09
N GLU A 77 0.46 -11.93 -3.14
CA GLU A 77 0.87 -13.30 -2.82
C GLU A 77 1.97 -13.81 -3.78
N ASP A 78 1.86 -13.54 -5.09
CA ASP A 78 2.89 -13.89 -6.08
C ASP A 78 4.26 -13.24 -5.76
N LEU A 79 4.25 -12.12 -5.03
CA LEU A 79 5.45 -11.40 -4.60
C LEU A 79 5.97 -11.84 -3.22
N GLY A 80 5.35 -12.85 -2.61
CA GLY A 80 5.71 -13.38 -1.29
C GLY A 80 4.81 -12.93 -0.14
N GLY A 81 3.68 -12.28 -0.44
CA GLY A 81 2.72 -11.76 0.53
C GLY A 81 2.97 -10.28 0.88
N ALA A 82 1.94 -9.62 1.40
CA ALA A 82 2.03 -8.25 1.89
C ALA A 82 2.33 -8.24 3.40
N ASP A 83 3.11 -7.26 3.84
CA ASP A 83 3.34 -6.99 5.25
C ASP A 83 2.58 -5.76 5.75
N LEU A 84 2.33 -4.79 4.85
CA LEU A 84 1.70 -3.52 5.16
C LEU A 84 0.69 -3.15 4.08
N LEU A 85 -0.39 -2.50 4.48
CA LEU A 85 -1.35 -1.87 3.58
C LEU A 85 -1.49 -0.38 3.93
N VAL A 86 -1.35 0.47 2.93
CA VAL A 86 -1.82 1.86 2.98
C VAL A 86 -2.87 2.03 1.90
N ALA A 87 -4.10 2.34 2.29
CA ALA A 87 -5.20 2.42 1.36
C ALA A 87 -6.05 3.67 1.54
N SER A 88 -6.70 4.08 0.47
CA SER A 88 -7.72 5.13 0.47
C SER A 88 -9.08 4.51 0.16
N GLY A 89 -10.16 5.23 0.49
CA GLY A 89 -11.53 4.79 0.23
C GLY A 89 -12.32 4.46 1.50
N THR A 90 -13.38 3.65 1.35
CA THR A 90 -14.27 3.30 2.47
C THR A 90 -13.63 2.25 3.38
N GLU A 91 -13.94 2.31 4.68
CA GLU A 91 -13.49 1.32 5.67
C GLU A 91 -13.82 -0.12 5.23
N ALA A 92 -15.01 -0.35 4.66
CA ALA A 92 -15.44 -1.66 4.18
C ALA A 92 -14.55 -2.22 3.05
N HIS A 93 -14.13 -1.38 2.10
CA HIS A 93 -13.24 -1.80 1.01
C HIS A 93 -11.83 -2.09 1.53
N VAL A 94 -11.32 -1.24 2.43
CA VAL A 94 -9.98 -1.41 3.01
C VAL A 94 -9.92 -2.65 3.89
N ALA A 95 -10.91 -2.87 4.76
CA ALA A 95 -11.00 -4.06 5.60
C ALA A 95 -11.13 -5.36 4.77
N ASP A 96 -11.87 -5.33 3.66
CA ASP A 96 -11.93 -6.48 2.74
C ASP A 96 -10.57 -6.77 2.11
N LEU A 97 -9.84 -5.74 1.66
CA LEU A 97 -8.50 -5.89 1.10
C LEU A 97 -7.49 -6.39 2.15
N ALA A 98 -7.50 -5.82 3.36
CA ALA A 98 -6.62 -6.24 4.46
C ALA A 98 -6.80 -7.74 4.78
N ARG A 99 -8.06 -8.21 4.87
CA ARG A 99 -8.36 -9.65 5.05
C ARG A 99 -7.80 -10.51 3.91
N ARG A 100 -7.94 -10.07 2.66
CA ARG A 100 -7.43 -10.81 1.49
C ARG A 100 -5.91 -10.86 1.47
N LEU A 101 -5.25 -9.81 1.96
CA LEU A 101 -3.80 -9.72 2.14
C LEU A 101 -3.29 -10.43 3.39
N ARG A 102 -4.19 -11.04 4.20
CA ARG A 102 -3.86 -11.69 5.49
C ARG A 102 -3.20 -10.75 6.51
N LEU A 103 -3.52 -9.47 6.41
CA LEU A 103 -3.15 -8.45 7.38
C LEU A 103 -4.18 -8.40 8.51
N ASP A 104 -3.85 -7.66 9.58
CA ASP A 104 -4.80 -7.36 10.64
C ASP A 104 -6.02 -6.64 10.05
N PRO A 105 -7.25 -7.17 10.25
CA PRO A 105 -8.45 -6.50 9.78
C PRO A 105 -8.77 -5.21 10.55
N GLU A 106 -8.14 -4.96 11.71
CA GLU A 106 -8.24 -3.66 12.38
C GLU A 106 -7.46 -2.61 11.57
N VAL A 107 -8.22 -1.80 10.84
CA VAL A 107 -7.68 -0.75 9.98
C VAL A 107 -7.50 0.51 10.82
N LEU A 108 -6.24 0.95 10.95
CA LEU A 108 -5.93 2.20 11.63
C LEU A 108 -6.24 3.39 10.72
N GLU A 109 -6.81 4.44 11.28
CA GLU A 109 -7.11 5.66 10.54
C GLU A 109 -5.95 6.66 10.64
N ALA A 110 -5.60 7.27 9.50
CA ALA A 110 -4.58 8.29 9.43
C ALA A 110 -5.05 9.49 8.62
N ALA A 111 -5.00 10.68 9.23
CA ALA A 111 -5.37 11.93 8.57
C ALA A 111 -4.41 12.36 7.45
N ASP A 112 -3.17 11.88 7.48
CA ASP A 112 -2.17 12.20 6.48
C ASP A 112 -1.09 11.09 6.39
N PRO A 113 -0.24 11.10 5.34
CA PRO A 113 0.85 10.14 5.19
C PRO A 113 1.86 10.16 6.35
N ALA A 114 2.08 11.29 7.02
CA ALA A 114 2.98 11.35 8.16
C ALA A 114 2.39 10.65 9.40
N ALA A 115 1.07 10.72 9.60
CA ALA A 115 0.33 9.97 10.60
C ALA A 115 0.34 8.48 10.29
N ALA A 116 0.10 8.11 9.03
CA ALA A 116 0.22 6.72 8.60
C ALA A 116 1.61 6.16 8.90
N MET A 117 2.67 6.93 8.60
CA MET A 117 4.04 6.50 8.91
C MET A 117 4.28 6.28 10.40
N ARG A 118 3.70 7.08 11.30
CA ARG A 118 3.84 6.86 12.76
C ARG A 118 3.27 5.50 13.17
N HIS A 119 2.10 5.14 12.65
CA HIS A 119 1.52 3.81 12.86
C HIS A 119 2.43 2.71 12.28
N LEU A 120 2.89 2.86 11.05
CA LEU A 120 3.63 1.82 10.33
C LEU A 120 5.08 1.63 10.82
N THR A 121 5.71 2.63 11.41
CA THR A 121 7.06 2.50 11.98
C THR A 121 7.07 1.90 13.38
N ASP A 122 5.96 2.06 14.11
CA ASP A 122 5.81 1.62 15.50
C ASP A 122 5.04 0.29 15.59
N ALA A 123 4.33 -0.12 14.54
CA ALA A 123 3.54 -1.32 14.51
C ALA A 123 4.31 -2.57 14.04
N GLU A 124 3.83 -3.73 14.48
CA GLU A 124 4.28 -5.03 13.99
C GLU A 124 3.88 -5.23 12.51
N PRO A 125 4.60 -6.08 11.75
CA PRO A 125 4.16 -6.53 10.42
C PRO A 125 2.72 -7.07 10.49
N GLY A 126 1.91 -6.76 9.47
CA GLY A 126 0.47 -7.05 9.47
C GLY A 126 -0.43 -5.83 9.56
N THR A 127 0.12 -4.61 9.58
CA THR A 127 -0.68 -3.38 9.81
C THR A 127 -1.36 -2.89 8.53
N ALA A 128 -2.65 -2.57 8.63
CA ALA A 128 -3.39 -1.84 7.61
C ALA A 128 -3.72 -0.43 8.10
N VAL A 129 -3.45 0.56 7.25
CA VAL A 129 -3.78 1.97 7.49
C VAL A 129 -4.68 2.48 6.39
N ARG A 130 -5.76 3.17 6.75
CA ARG A 130 -6.60 3.93 5.84
C ARG A 130 -6.28 5.41 5.95
N LEU A 131 -6.03 6.03 4.80
CA LEU A 131 -5.91 7.48 4.69
C LEU A 131 -7.31 8.08 4.63
N THR A 132 -7.59 9.01 5.55
CA THR A 132 -8.82 9.79 5.57
C THR A 132 -8.51 11.18 5.04
N ASP A 133 -8.89 11.43 3.79
CA ASP A 133 -8.91 12.79 3.23
C ASP A 133 -9.89 13.70 3.99
#